data_AF-A0A6A4VH37-F1
#
_entry.id   AF-A0A6A4VH37-F1
#
_cell.length_a   1.000
_cell.length_b   1.000
_cell.length_c   1.000
_cell.angle_alpha   90.00
_cell.angle_beta   90.00
_cell.angle_gamma   90.00
#
_symmetry.space_group_name_H-M   'P 1'
#
loop_
_entity.id
_entity.type
_entity.pdbx_description
1 polymer ?
#
loop_
_entity_poly.entity_id
_entity_poly.type
_entity_poly.pdbx_seq_one_letter_code
_entity_poly.pdbx_strand_id
1 'polypeptide(L)'
;MSPEPVTGGDSAVETALLSEDLEEHHTEDSQLSSDLMEIESLVEAARQSRPAPSGTATASPVDPRTSVTAEQYGMAYAAGYLSAKCRKIDPSLGTPSAYADETAMAETMWIRMRSMGGLSVPSGKWMEQFKVLDSAFCVRHHLEPDRLSRSTRVVESLVESITNQNLDLPDIRIVRRFVRLRTFLRLSTVNRMLRKSSSTASLREKTKNKQFAT
;
A
#
# COMPACT_ATOMS: atom_id res chain seq x y z
N MET A 1 5.14 23.06 98.11
CA MET A 1 4.08 23.57 97.21
C MET A 1 4.62 23.53 95.79
N SER A 2 4.06 22.65 94.96
CA SER A 2 4.09 22.75 93.48
C SER A 2 3.25 23.98 93.05
N PRO A 3 3.37 24.53 91.82
CA PRO A 3 3.17 23.81 90.54
C PRO A 3 4.12 24.19 89.36
N GLU A 4 4.10 23.36 88.30
CA GLU A 4 4.53 23.68 86.91
C GLU A 4 3.39 24.38 86.11
N PRO A 5 3.43 24.59 84.77
CA PRO A 5 4.50 24.70 83.74
C PRO A 5 4.35 25.99 82.85
N VAL A 6 5.14 26.15 81.76
CA VAL A 6 4.75 26.58 80.36
C VAL A 6 5.92 27.20 79.52
N THR A 7 6.32 26.44 78.49
CA THR A 7 6.75 26.64 77.07
C THR A 7 7.35 27.93 76.44
N GLY A 8 8.28 27.69 75.48
CA GLY A 8 8.49 28.42 74.19
C GLY A 8 9.93 28.96 74.00
N GLY A 9 10.68 28.83 72.89
CA GLY A 9 10.50 28.27 71.53
C GLY A 9 11.82 28.44 70.71
N ASP A 10 11.89 27.78 69.55
CA ASP A 10 12.78 27.93 68.38
C ASP A 10 14.31 27.72 68.44
N SER A 11 14.77 26.57 67.90
CA SER A 11 15.56 26.51 66.65
C SER A 11 15.77 25.04 66.26
N ALA A 12 14.80 24.48 65.55
CA ALA A 12 14.88 23.17 64.90
C ALA A 12 14.21 23.29 63.52
N VAL A 13 14.90 23.91 62.58
CA VAL A 13 14.48 24.01 61.17
C VAL A 13 15.74 24.14 60.33
N GLU A 14 16.42 23.03 60.02
CA GLU A 14 17.30 23.02 58.84
C GLU A 14 17.73 21.65 58.30
N THR A 15 17.02 20.55 58.55
CA THR A 15 17.49 19.24 58.01
C THR A 15 16.33 18.29 57.69
N ALA A 16 15.38 18.71 56.87
CA ALA A 16 14.35 17.80 56.36
C ALA A 16 13.80 18.11 54.95
N LEU A 17 14.45 18.98 54.16
CA LEU A 17 13.87 19.45 52.88
C LEU A 17 14.80 19.27 51.65
N LEU A 18 15.76 18.33 51.71
CA LEU A 18 16.74 18.11 50.64
C LEU A 18 16.94 16.62 50.29
N SER A 19 15.99 15.75 50.58
CA SER A 19 16.13 14.31 50.30
C SER A 19 15.07 13.70 49.39
N GLU A 20 14.01 14.42 49.01
CA GLU A 20 12.97 13.87 48.12
C GLU A 20 13.15 14.25 46.63
N ASP A 21 13.83 15.36 46.31
CA ASP A 21 14.00 15.82 44.92
C ASP A 21 15.14 15.12 44.14
N LEU A 22 15.94 14.27 44.79
CA LEU A 22 17.13 13.63 44.20
C LEU A 22 16.90 12.17 43.76
N GLU A 23 15.81 11.53 44.19
CA GLU A 23 15.49 10.16 43.76
C GLU A 23 14.62 10.11 42.49
N GLU A 24 13.74 11.10 42.24
CA GLU A 24 12.89 11.12 41.04
C GLU A 24 13.68 11.34 39.74
N HIS A 25 14.70 12.21 39.77
CA HIS A 25 15.50 12.53 38.58
C HIS A 25 16.34 11.33 38.11
N HIS A 26 16.74 10.43 39.02
CA HIS A 26 17.54 9.27 38.66
C HIS A 26 16.70 8.15 38.04
N THR A 27 15.42 8.05 38.43
CA THR A 27 14.49 7.08 37.86
C THR A 27 14.06 7.44 36.43
N GLU A 28 13.86 8.72 36.11
CA GLU A 28 13.48 9.16 34.76
C GLU A 28 14.61 8.97 33.74
N ASP A 29 15.85 9.28 34.12
CA ASP A 29 17.03 9.07 33.27
C ASP A 29 17.29 7.57 33.03
N SER A 30 17.03 6.72 34.03
CA SER A 30 17.14 5.27 33.91
C SER A 30 16.00 4.68 33.07
N GLN A 31 14.80 5.24 33.15
CA GLN A 31 13.64 4.86 32.34
C GLN A 31 13.88 5.23 30.86
N LEU A 32 14.33 6.45 30.59
CA LEU A 32 14.68 6.93 29.25
C LEU A 32 15.81 6.10 28.63
N SER A 33 16.82 5.72 29.41
CA SER A 33 17.90 4.84 28.93
C SER A 33 17.39 3.43 28.60
N SER A 34 16.43 2.91 29.37
CA SER A 34 15.81 1.61 29.09
C SER A 34 14.99 1.65 27.81
N ASP A 35 14.17 2.70 27.63
CA ASP A 35 13.33 2.89 26.46
C ASP A 35 14.17 3.11 25.19
N LEU A 36 15.30 3.84 25.30
CA LEU A 36 16.23 4.04 24.18
C LEU A 36 16.86 2.70 23.74
N MET A 37 17.24 1.84 24.69
CA MET A 37 17.78 0.51 24.41
C MET A 37 16.74 -0.42 23.80
N GLU A 38 15.47 -0.32 24.21
CA GLU A 38 14.37 -1.09 23.61
C GLU A 38 14.12 -0.65 22.16
N ILE A 39 14.12 0.66 21.89
CA ILE A 39 13.95 1.21 20.53
C ILE A 39 15.12 0.77 19.63
N GLU A 40 16.36 0.86 20.11
CA GLU A 40 17.53 0.45 19.34
C GLU A 40 17.53 -1.06 19.07
N SER A 41 17.13 -1.87 20.06
CA SER A 41 16.92 -3.32 19.92
C SER A 41 15.83 -3.64 18.89
N LEU A 42 14.71 -2.90 18.89
CA LEU A 42 13.63 -3.08 17.91
C LEU A 42 14.06 -2.67 16.49
N VAL A 43 14.82 -1.58 16.34
CA VAL A 43 15.36 -1.13 15.05
C VAL A 43 16.38 -2.14 14.51
N GLU A 44 17.22 -2.68 15.38
CA GLU A 44 18.24 -3.65 15.01
C GLU A 44 17.60 -5.02 14.71
N ALA A 45 16.58 -5.43 15.47
CA ALA A 45 15.75 -6.59 15.16
C ALA A 45 15.01 -6.41 13.83
N ALA A 46 14.55 -5.19 13.49
CA ALA A 46 13.94 -4.91 12.18
C ALA A 46 14.96 -4.99 11.04
N ARG A 47 16.21 -4.53 11.24
CA ARG A 47 17.32 -4.64 10.29
C ARG A 47 17.77 -6.09 10.07
N GLN A 48 17.76 -6.89 11.13
CA GLN A 48 18.10 -8.32 11.11
C GLN A 48 16.93 -9.19 10.66
N SER A 49 15.69 -8.70 10.79
CA SER A 49 14.51 -9.28 10.15
C SER A 49 14.61 -9.05 8.65
N ARG A 50 15.35 -9.93 7.99
CA ARG A 50 15.26 -10.08 6.54
C ARG A 50 13.79 -10.35 6.25
N PRO A 51 13.07 -9.48 5.50
CA PRO A 51 11.70 -9.79 5.13
C PRO A 51 11.73 -11.18 4.51
N ALA A 52 10.89 -12.09 5.02
CA ALA A 52 10.71 -13.42 4.44
C ALA A 52 10.69 -13.26 2.92
N PRO A 53 11.34 -14.13 2.13
CA PRO A 53 11.46 -13.96 0.69
C PRO A 53 10.07 -13.93 0.08
N SER A 54 9.53 -12.71 0.00
CA SER A 54 8.39 -12.35 -0.79
C SER A 54 8.89 -12.66 -2.18
N GLY A 55 8.38 -13.75 -2.76
CA GLY A 55 8.90 -14.36 -3.98
C GLY A 55 9.39 -13.26 -4.91
N THR A 56 10.70 -13.28 -5.17
CA THR A 56 11.46 -12.18 -5.79
C THR A 56 10.61 -11.51 -6.86
N ALA A 57 10.09 -10.32 -6.55
CA ALA A 57 9.40 -9.50 -7.52
C ALA A 57 10.47 -9.07 -8.52
N THR A 58 10.66 -9.87 -9.57
CA THR A 58 11.52 -9.53 -10.68
C THR A 58 11.03 -8.20 -11.22
N ALA A 59 11.94 -7.22 -11.33
CA ALA A 59 11.60 -5.90 -11.85
C ALA A 59 10.83 -6.03 -13.17
N SER A 60 9.77 -5.24 -13.33
CA SER A 60 8.94 -5.29 -14.54
C SER A 60 9.81 -5.01 -15.77
N PRO A 61 9.72 -5.81 -16.84
CA PRO A 61 10.49 -5.58 -18.06
C PRO A 61 10.29 -4.15 -18.58
N VAL A 62 11.40 -3.51 -18.99
CA VAL A 62 11.42 -2.15 -19.52
C VAL A 62 11.63 -2.19 -21.03
N ASP A 63 10.82 -1.43 -21.76
CA ASP A 63 11.01 -1.25 -23.20
C ASP A 63 12.23 -0.36 -23.47
N PRO A 64 13.25 -0.84 -24.19
CA PRO A 64 14.48 -0.09 -24.42
C PRO A 64 14.28 1.16 -25.29
N ARG A 65 13.18 1.25 -26.06
CA ARG A 65 12.92 2.39 -26.95
C ARG A 65 12.21 3.53 -26.25
N THR A 66 11.31 3.21 -25.33
CA THR A 66 10.44 4.21 -24.66
C THR A 66 10.78 4.39 -23.20
N SER A 67 11.61 3.51 -22.62
CA SER A 67 11.88 3.43 -21.17
C SER A 67 10.63 3.18 -20.32
N VAL A 68 9.53 2.72 -20.93
CA VAL A 68 8.27 2.41 -20.27
C VAL A 68 8.27 0.95 -19.81
N THR A 69 7.79 0.70 -18.59
CA THR A 69 7.65 -0.66 -18.06
C THR A 69 6.43 -1.39 -18.61
N ALA A 70 6.45 -2.72 -18.62
CA ALA A 70 5.29 -3.53 -18.97
C ALA A 70 4.06 -3.22 -18.09
N GLU A 71 4.28 -2.85 -16.82
CA GLU A 71 3.22 -2.42 -15.90
C GLU A 71 2.58 -1.10 -16.34
N GLN A 72 3.39 -0.12 -16.75
CA GLN A 72 2.89 1.17 -17.25
C GLN A 72 2.07 0.99 -18.54
N TYR A 73 2.54 0.15 -19.48
CA TYR A 73 1.74 -0.19 -20.66
C TYR A 73 0.42 -0.88 -20.30
N GLY A 74 0.44 -1.81 -19.34
CA GLY A 74 -0.76 -2.49 -18.85
C GLY A 74 -1.74 -1.53 -18.18
N MET A 75 -1.24 -0.57 -17.41
CA MET A 75 -2.04 0.47 -16.77
C MET A 75 -2.71 1.37 -17.80
N ALA A 76 -1.96 1.89 -18.79
CA ALA A 76 -2.52 2.70 -19.86
C ALA A 76 -3.59 1.95 -20.66
N TYR A 77 -3.39 0.65 -20.91
CA TYR A 77 -4.39 -0.18 -21.58
C TYR A 77 -5.67 -0.34 -20.76
N ALA A 78 -5.56 -0.55 -19.44
CA ALA A 78 -6.70 -0.62 -18.54
C ALA A 78 -7.44 0.74 -18.45
N ALA A 79 -6.71 1.85 -18.44
CA ALA A 79 -7.27 3.19 -18.49
C ALA A 79 -8.04 3.41 -19.80
N GLY A 80 -7.46 3.05 -20.95
CA GLY A 80 -8.12 3.12 -22.26
C GLY A 80 -9.37 2.24 -22.36
N TYR A 81 -9.35 1.04 -21.75
CA TYR A 81 -10.55 0.20 -21.65
C TYR A 81 -11.70 0.93 -20.93
N LEU A 82 -11.41 1.58 -19.80
CA LEU A 82 -12.41 2.36 -19.07
C LEU A 82 -12.85 3.59 -19.85
N SER A 83 -11.95 4.30 -20.53
CA SER A 83 -12.31 5.42 -21.41
C SER A 83 -13.35 5.00 -22.45
N ALA A 84 -13.12 3.87 -23.14
CA ALA A 84 -14.08 3.34 -24.11
C ALA A 84 -15.42 2.96 -23.46
N LYS A 85 -15.40 2.29 -22.30
CA LYS A 85 -16.62 1.86 -21.59
C LYS A 85 -17.41 3.02 -21.00
N CYS A 86 -16.73 4.09 -20.61
CA CYS A 86 -17.30 5.25 -19.93
C CYS A 86 -17.49 6.45 -20.86
N ARG A 87 -17.26 6.31 -22.17
CA ARG A 87 -17.41 7.39 -23.16
C ARG A 87 -18.75 8.13 -23.11
N LYS A 88 -19.84 7.44 -22.75
CA LYS A 88 -21.18 8.07 -22.59
C LYS A 88 -21.32 8.89 -21.30
N ILE A 89 -20.49 8.62 -20.31
CA ILE A 89 -20.47 9.33 -19.02
C ILE A 89 -19.54 10.53 -19.13
N ASP A 90 -18.33 10.29 -19.62
CA ASP A 90 -17.32 11.32 -19.84
C ASP A 90 -16.52 10.98 -21.11
N PRO A 91 -16.77 11.68 -22.23
CA PRO A 91 -16.02 11.51 -23.46
C PRO A 91 -14.55 11.97 -23.36
N SER A 92 -14.19 12.80 -22.37
CA SER A 92 -12.84 13.38 -22.24
C SER A 92 -11.79 12.41 -21.68
N LEU A 93 -12.24 11.24 -21.19
CA LEU A 93 -11.35 10.20 -20.65
C LEU A 93 -10.39 9.61 -21.69
N GLY A 94 -10.70 9.74 -22.98
CA GLY A 94 -9.85 9.22 -24.03
C GLY A 94 -10.50 9.24 -25.40
N THR A 95 -9.66 9.02 -26.40
CA THR A 95 -10.03 9.12 -27.81
C THR A 95 -9.72 7.79 -28.52
N PRO A 96 -10.57 7.31 -29.44
CA PRO A 96 -10.22 6.14 -30.25
C PRO A 96 -8.89 6.36 -30.97
N SER A 97 -8.07 5.31 -31.06
CA SER A 97 -6.70 5.42 -31.56
C SER A 97 -6.62 5.87 -33.02
N ALA A 98 -7.69 5.69 -33.81
CA ALA A 98 -7.80 6.23 -35.17
C ALA A 98 -7.83 7.77 -35.23
N TYR A 99 -8.19 8.43 -34.13
CA TYR A 99 -8.30 9.88 -34.02
C TYR A 99 -7.36 10.45 -32.95
N ALA A 100 -6.48 9.62 -32.37
CA ALA A 100 -5.54 10.06 -31.35
C ALA A 100 -4.32 10.69 -32.01
N ASP A 101 -3.88 11.83 -31.48
CA ASP A 101 -2.70 12.53 -31.98
C ASP A 101 -1.41 11.72 -31.75
N GLU A 102 -0.41 11.96 -32.59
CA GLU A 102 0.86 11.25 -32.54
C GLU A 102 1.73 11.62 -31.35
N THR A 103 1.49 12.78 -30.73
CA THR A 103 2.19 13.29 -29.53
C THR A 103 1.76 12.63 -28.22
N ALA A 104 1.01 11.54 -28.28
CA ALA A 104 0.52 10.82 -27.12
C ALA A 104 1.65 10.30 -26.20
N MET A 105 1.33 10.18 -24.92
CA MET A 105 2.24 9.71 -23.87
C MET A 105 2.90 8.38 -24.24
N ALA A 106 4.19 8.22 -23.93
CA ALA A 106 4.96 7.01 -24.25
C ALA A 106 4.28 5.72 -23.76
N GLU A 107 3.65 5.75 -22.58
CA GLU A 107 2.89 4.65 -21.99
C GLU A 107 1.66 4.20 -22.80
N THR A 108 1.22 4.98 -23.80
CA THR A 108 0.11 4.63 -24.70
C THR A 108 0.57 4.03 -26.03
N MET A 109 1.88 4.02 -26.31
CA MET A 109 2.44 3.58 -27.59
C MET A 109 2.01 2.15 -27.94
N TRP A 110 2.00 1.24 -26.96
CA TRP A 110 1.57 -0.14 -27.17
C TRP A 110 0.11 -0.26 -27.64
N ILE A 111 -0.78 0.59 -27.12
CA ILE A 111 -2.19 0.64 -27.55
C ILE A 111 -2.25 1.00 -29.03
N ARG A 112 -1.50 2.03 -29.44
CA ARG A 112 -1.48 2.53 -30.83
C ARG A 112 -0.92 1.48 -31.78
N MET A 113 0.17 0.81 -31.42
CA MET A 113 0.77 -0.24 -32.25
C MET A 113 -0.13 -1.46 -32.41
N ARG A 114 -0.88 -1.83 -31.37
CA ARG A 114 -1.76 -3.02 -31.39
C ARG A 114 -3.12 -2.74 -32.03
N SER A 115 -3.60 -1.50 -31.97
CA SER A 115 -4.95 -1.14 -32.36
C SER A 115 -5.10 -1.03 -33.87
N MET A 116 -6.19 -1.57 -34.41
CA MET A 116 -6.67 -1.30 -35.78
C MET A 116 -7.56 -0.04 -35.85
N GLY A 117 -7.39 0.92 -34.93
CA GLY A 117 -8.18 2.14 -34.83
C GLY A 117 -9.29 2.14 -33.76
N GLY A 118 -9.66 0.98 -33.21
CA GLY A 118 -10.80 0.83 -32.30
C GLY A 118 -10.50 0.89 -30.80
N LEU A 119 -9.25 0.68 -30.38
CA LEU A 119 -8.87 0.83 -28.97
C LEU A 119 -8.84 2.31 -28.59
N SER A 120 -9.18 2.63 -27.34
CA SER A 120 -9.10 4.00 -26.85
C SER A 120 -7.72 4.29 -26.27
N VAL A 121 -7.15 5.42 -26.67
CA VAL A 121 -5.99 6.04 -26.03
C VAL A 121 -6.52 6.93 -24.89
N PRO A 122 -6.12 6.71 -23.63
CA PRO A 122 -6.55 7.54 -22.52
C PRO A 122 -5.97 8.96 -22.64
N SER A 123 -6.70 9.96 -22.14
CA SER A 123 -6.18 11.34 -22.05
C SER A 123 -5.17 11.48 -20.90
N GLY A 124 -4.32 12.52 -20.96
CA GLY A 124 -3.32 12.78 -19.92
C GLY A 124 -3.94 12.98 -18.53
N LYS A 125 -4.96 13.84 -18.43
CA LYS A 125 -5.71 14.06 -17.18
C LYS A 125 -6.30 12.75 -16.64
N TRP A 126 -6.87 11.92 -17.52
CA TRP A 126 -7.41 10.63 -17.09
C TRP A 126 -6.33 9.68 -16.59
N MET A 127 -5.16 9.65 -17.24
CA MET A 127 -4.05 8.83 -16.78
C MET A 127 -3.55 9.22 -15.38
N GLU A 128 -3.49 10.52 -15.08
CA GLU A 128 -3.13 11.02 -13.75
C GLU A 128 -4.15 10.58 -12.69
N GLN A 129 -5.45 10.77 -12.97
CA GLN A 129 -6.52 10.30 -12.11
C GLN A 129 -6.50 8.78 -11.93
N PHE A 130 -6.23 8.02 -13.00
CA PHE A 130 -6.14 6.56 -12.95
C PHE A 130 -4.99 6.08 -12.03
N LYS A 131 -3.85 6.77 -12.06
CA LYS A 131 -2.70 6.49 -11.15
C LYS A 131 -3.09 6.73 -9.69
N VAL A 132 -3.82 7.80 -9.40
CA VAL A 132 -4.36 8.07 -8.04
C VAL A 132 -5.30 6.96 -7.60
N LEU A 133 -6.22 6.53 -8.48
CA LEU A 133 -7.14 5.43 -8.20
C LEU A 133 -6.41 4.11 -7.93
N ASP A 134 -5.38 3.78 -8.70
CA ASP A 134 -4.58 2.55 -8.50
C ASP A 134 -3.75 2.60 -7.22
N SER A 135 -3.20 3.76 -6.87
CA SER A 135 -2.52 3.97 -5.59
C SER A 135 -3.48 3.76 -4.42
N ALA A 136 -4.67 4.38 -4.45
CA ALA A 136 -5.68 4.21 -3.41
C ALA A 136 -6.13 2.74 -3.28
N PHE A 137 -6.29 2.04 -4.41
CA PHE A 137 -6.54 0.60 -4.40
C PHE A 137 -5.42 -0.16 -3.70
N CYS A 138 -4.16 0.09 -4.06
CA CYS A 138 -3.01 -0.58 -3.45
C CYS A 138 -2.91 -0.32 -1.95
N VAL A 139 -3.11 0.93 -1.51
CA VAL A 139 -3.14 1.31 -0.09
C VAL A 139 -4.26 0.59 0.64
N ARG A 140 -5.46 0.44 0.07
CA ARG A 140 -6.53 -0.28 0.78
C ARG A 140 -6.23 -1.77 0.98
N HIS A 141 -5.43 -2.35 0.09
CA HIS A 141 -5.22 -3.78 -0.02
C HIS A 141 -3.84 -4.26 0.46
N HIS A 142 -2.94 -3.37 0.88
CA HIS A 142 -1.53 -3.70 1.15
C HIS A 142 -1.30 -4.70 2.30
N LEU A 143 -2.16 -4.70 3.32
CA LEU A 143 -2.03 -5.57 4.50
C LEU A 143 -2.40 -7.02 4.23
N GLU A 144 -3.06 -7.30 3.11
CA GLU A 144 -3.52 -8.65 2.78
C GLU A 144 -2.38 -9.43 2.10
N PRO A 145 -2.16 -10.71 2.44
CA PRO A 145 -1.05 -11.49 1.91
C PRO A 145 -1.10 -11.61 0.38
N ASP A 146 -2.30 -11.67 -0.17
CA ASP A 146 -2.58 -11.70 -1.60
C ASP A 146 -3.01 -10.34 -2.16
N ARG A 147 -2.78 -9.25 -1.42
CA ARG A 147 -3.11 -7.86 -1.80
C ARG A 147 -4.55 -7.71 -2.30
N LEU A 148 -5.49 -8.38 -1.64
CA LEU A 148 -6.91 -8.29 -1.91
C LEU A 148 -7.69 -8.43 -0.60
N SER A 149 -8.58 -7.47 -0.31
CA SER A 149 -9.32 -7.39 0.95
C SER A 149 -10.40 -8.44 0.98
N ARG A 150 -10.57 -9.08 2.14
CA ARG A 150 -11.66 -10.03 2.43
C ARG A 150 -12.88 -9.35 3.05
N SER A 151 -12.83 -8.04 3.27
CA SER A 151 -13.94 -7.29 3.87
C SER A 151 -15.23 -7.41 3.04
N THR A 152 -16.39 -7.45 3.69
CA THR A 152 -17.66 -7.36 2.98
C THR A 152 -17.76 -6.00 2.28
N ARG A 153 -18.41 -5.95 1.09
CA ARG A 153 -18.64 -4.70 0.34
C ARG A 153 -17.36 -3.92 0.00
N VAL A 154 -16.28 -4.63 -0.36
CA VAL A 154 -14.98 -4.03 -0.75
C VAL A 154 -15.14 -2.90 -1.77
N VAL A 155 -15.99 -3.12 -2.78
CA VAL A 155 -16.17 -2.16 -3.87
C VAL A 155 -16.81 -0.88 -3.36
N GLU A 156 -17.89 -0.99 -2.60
CA GLU A 156 -18.62 0.17 -2.07
C GLU A 156 -17.73 0.95 -1.08
N SER A 157 -17.10 0.26 -0.14
CA SER A 157 -16.22 0.87 0.85
C SER A 157 -15.03 1.59 0.20
N LEU A 158 -14.42 1.00 -0.82
CA LEU A 158 -13.29 1.63 -1.51
C LEU A 158 -13.75 2.83 -2.36
N VAL A 159 -14.92 2.74 -3.01
CA VAL A 159 -15.49 3.89 -3.73
C VAL A 159 -15.74 5.05 -2.77
N GLU A 160 -16.39 4.80 -1.63
CA GLU A 160 -16.65 5.82 -0.60
C GLU A 160 -15.35 6.44 -0.06
N SER A 161 -14.35 5.60 0.27
CA SER A 161 -13.05 6.07 0.74
C SER A 161 -12.35 6.97 -0.29
N ILE A 162 -12.38 6.58 -1.57
CA ILE A 162 -11.74 7.33 -2.65
C ILE A 162 -12.47 8.68 -2.87
N THR A 163 -13.80 8.68 -2.90
CA THR A 163 -14.59 9.89 -3.15
C THR A 163 -14.50 10.91 -2.01
N ASN A 164 -14.30 10.45 -0.77
CA ASN A 164 -14.19 11.35 0.38
C ASN A 164 -12.82 12.04 0.48
N GLN A 165 -11.79 11.51 -0.17
CA GLN A 165 -10.41 11.99 -0.03
C GLN A 165 -9.97 12.96 -1.14
N ASN A 166 -10.67 13.02 -2.27
CA ASN A 166 -10.18 13.76 -3.45
C ASN A 166 -11.30 14.51 -4.19
N LEU A 167 -11.12 15.82 -4.38
CA LEU A 167 -12.12 16.70 -5.01
C LEU A 167 -12.08 16.71 -6.55
N ASP A 168 -10.97 16.35 -7.19
CA ASP A 168 -10.82 16.30 -8.67
C ASP A 168 -10.89 14.86 -9.22
N LEU A 169 -11.79 14.05 -8.68
CA LEU A 169 -12.02 12.69 -9.19
C LEU A 169 -13.07 12.67 -10.31
N PRO A 170 -13.01 11.67 -11.21
CA PRO A 170 -14.05 11.45 -12.21
C PRO A 170 -15.38 11.06 -11.54
N ASP A 171 -16.47 11.08 -12.33
CA ASP A 171 -17.81 10.64 -11.91
C ASP A 171 -17.76 9.30 -11.13
N ILE A 172 -18.52 9.21 -10.04
CA ILE A 172 -18.57 8.04 -9.14
C ILE A 172 -18.85 6.71 -9.88
N ARG A 173 -19.57 6.75 -11.01
CA ARG A 173 -19.83 5.57 -11.86
C ARG A 173 -18.56 5.08 -12.53
N ILE A 174 -17.64 5.98 -12.90
CA ILE A 174 -16.32 5.67 -13.44
C ILE A 174 -15.45 5.06 -12.34
N VAL A 175 -15.39 5.69 -11.17
CA VAL A 175 -14.64 5.17 -10.00
C VAL A 175 -15.10 3.76 -9.63
N ARG A 176 -16.42 3.53 -9.57
CA ARG A 176 -16.98 2.19 -9.30
C ARG A 176 -16.58 1.16 -10.34
N ARG A 177 -16.51 1.54 -11.63
CA ARG A 177 -16.06 0.64 -12.71
C ARG A 177 -14.57 0.36 -12.60
N PHE A 178 -13.76 1.36 -12.25
CA PHE A 178 -12.34 1.19 -11.97
C PHE A 178 -12.12 0.15 -10.86
N VAL A 179 -12.77 0.36 -9.70
CA VAL A 179 -12.59 -0.55 -8.55
C VAL A 179 -12.96 -1.98 -8.91
N ARG A 180 -14.08 -2.17 -9.63
CA ARG A 180 -14.48 -3.50 -10.12
C ARG A 180 -13.43 -4.10 -11.05
N LEU A 181 -12.99 -3.36 -12.06
CA LEU A 181 -11.96 -3.82 -13.01
C LEU A 181 -10.70 -4.26 -12.26
N ARG A 182 -10.20 -3.43 -11.35
CA ARG A 182 -8.96 -3.67 -10.64
C ARG A 182 -9.05 -4.87 -9.69
N THR A 183 -10.18 -5.02 -9.00
CA THR A 183 -10.51 -6.21 -8.19
C THR A 183 -10.51 -7.47 -9.04
N PHE A 184 -11.17 -7.47 -10.21
CA PHE A 184 -11.19 -8.63 -11.10
C PHE A 184 -9.79 -8.99 -11.63
N LEU A 185 -8.99 -8.01 -12.02
CA LEU A 185 -7.60 -8.23 -12.45
C LEU A 185 -6.76 -8.85 -11.32
N ARG A 186 -6.91 -8.35 -10.09
CA ARG A 186 -6.19 -8.89 -8.93
C ARG A 186 -6.64 -10.31 -8.61
N LEU A 187 -7.95 -10.54 -8.51
CA LEU A 187 -8.50 -11.87 -8.25
C LEU A 187 -8.07 -12.88 -9.31
N SER A 188 -8.04 -12.49 -10.58
CA SER A 188 -7.54 -13.33 -11.68
C SER A 188 -6.07 -13.68 -11.52
N THR A 189 -5.27 -12.74 -11.00
CA THR A 189 -3.85 -12.95 -10.70
C THR A 189 -3.66 -13.90 -9.52
N VAL A 190 -4.39 -13.67 -8.42
CA VAL A 190 -4.39 -14.54 -7.23
C VAL A 190 -4.79 -15.96 -7.60
N ASN A 191 -5.88 -16.13 -8.35
CA ASN A 191 -6.33 -17.45 -8.81
C ASN A 191 -5.28 -18.14 -9.70
N ARG A 192 -4.54 -17.40 -10.53
CA ARG A 192 -3.45 -17.96 -11.33
C ARG A 192 -2.28 -18.39 -10.46
N MET A 193 -1.94 -17.62 -9.42
CA MET A 193 -0.88 -17.96 -8.46
C MET A 193 -1.25 -19.24 -7.69
N LEU A 194 -2.47 -19.33 -7.17
CA LEU A 194 -2.96 -20.51 -6.47
C LEU A 194 -2.86 -21.78 -7.33
N ARG A 195 -3.31 -21.72 -8.59
CA ARG A 195 -3.21 -22.86 -9.53
C ARG A 195 -1.76 -23.29 -9.78
N LYS A 196 -0.82 -22.35 -9.89
CA LYS A 196 0.62 -22.66 -10.06
C LYS A 196 1.21 -23.29 -8.80
N SER A 197 0.85 -22.81 -7.62
CA SER A 197 1.30 -23.39 -6.35
C SER A 197 0.78 -24.82 -6.17
N SER A 198 -0.49 -25.08 -6.50
CA SER A 198 -1.05 -26.43 -6.45
C SER A 198 -0.41 -27.39 -7.45
N SER A 199 -0.14 -26.94 -8.69
CA SER A 199 0.49 -27.80 -9.69
C SER A 199 1.94 -28.13 -9.35
N THR A 200 2.70 -27.16 -8.86
CA THR A 200 4.08 -27.37 -8.39
C THR A 200 4.14 -28.25 -7.15
N ALA A 201 3.19 -28.13 -6.23
CA ALA A 201 3.06 -29.03 -5.09
C ALA A 201 2.80 -30.48 -5.54
N SER A 202 1.87 -30.69 -6.48
CA SER A 202 1.59 -32.02 -7.05
C SER A 202 2.81 -32.63 -7.77
N LEU A 203 3.57 -31.81 -8.52
CA LEU A 203 4.83 -32.25 -9.14
C LEU A 203 5.87 -32.67 -8.10
N ARG A 204 6.02 -31.89 -7.02
CA ARG A 204 6.97 -32.18 -5.95
C ARG A 204 6.63 -33.47 -5.20
N GLU A 205 5.34 -33.74 -4.98
CA GLU A 205 4.85 -34.97 -4.36
C GLU A 205 5.13 -36.20 -5.24
N LYS A 206 4.91 -36.10 -6.56
CA LYS A 206 5.27 -37.16 -7.52
C LYS A 206 6.78 -37.45 -7.53
N THR A 207 7.63 -36.42 -7.44
CA THR A 207 9.09 -36.60 -7.40
C THR A 207 9.55 -37.24 -6.11
N LYS A 208 8.98 -36.86 -4.96
CA LYS A 208 9.26 -37.52 -3.67
C LYS A 208 8.90 -39.01 -3.72
N ASN A 209 7.68 -39.34 -4.18
CA ASN A 209 7.25 -40.74 -4.27
C ASN A 209 8.12 -41.58 -5.22
N LYS A 210 8.72 -40.98 -6.26
CA LYS A 210 9.70 -41.67 -7.10
C LYS A 210 11.05 -41.89 -6.41
N GLN A 211 11.50 -40.94 -5.59
CA GLN A 211 12.78 -41.05 -4.88
C GLN A 211 12.76 -42.08 -3.75
N PHE A 212 11.62 -42.25 -3.08
CA PHE A 212 11.44 -43.25 -2.01
C PHE A 212 10.99 -44.64 -2.51
N ALA A 213 10.84 -44.81 -3.83
CA ALA A 213 10.47 -46.10 -4.46
C ALA A 213 11.66 -46.83 -5.10
N THR A 214 12.88 -46.35 -4.87
CA THR A 214 14.18 -46.97 -5.25
C THR A 214 14.96 -47.28 -3.98
#